data_AF-W4KNY5-F1
#
_entry.id   AF-W4KNY5-F1
#
_cell.length_a   1.000
_cell.length_b   1.000
_cell.length_c   1.000
_cell.angle_alpha   90.00
_cell.angle_beta   90.00
_cell.angle_gamma   90.00
#
_symmetry.space_group_name_H-M   'P 1'
#
loop_
_entity.id
_entity.type
_entity.pdbx_description
1 polymer ?
#
loop_
_entity_poly.entity_id
_entity_poly.type
_entity_poly.pdbx_seq_one_letter_code
_entity_poly.pdbx_strand_id
1 'polypeptide(L)'
;MPHQRNTPKNWPIHIQYTQSQSYHSSVSSAIRSFVEGTVANLPTKAENLRSSFIIQPISEPSHPVCGQYGLFATGKIAARVHIVDYIGEVHCDDRPDSDYDMSLYRFHDGTSVGSDASRMGNEARFVNDYRGIRTKPNAEFRDGRSVSGELRMSIWSLSEPIKKGDEIVVSYGKAWWNARMTRD
;
A
#
# COMPACT_ATOMS: atom_id res chain seq x y z
N MET A 1 6.53 23.94 17.63
CA MET A 1 5.99 22.74 16.99
C MET A 1 6.48 22.72 15.55
N PRO A 2 7.47 21.89 15.18
CA PRO A 2 8.01 21.94 13.83
C PRO A 2 6.96 21.47 12.82
N HIS A 3 6.72 22.28 11.80
CA HIS A 3 5.73 22.05 10.75
C HIS A 3 5.94 20.71 10.02
N GLN A 4 4.87 19.92 9.90
CA GLN A 4 4.71 18.78 8.97
C GLN A 4 4.78 19.24 7.49
N ARG A 5 5.93 19.73 7.02
CA ARG A 5 6.04 20.31 5.66
C ARG A 5 5.95 19.28 4.52
N ASN A 6 5.87 17.98 4.80
CA ASN A 6 5.95 16.93 3.78
C ASN A 6 4.81 15.88 3.83
N THR A 7 3.77 16.07 4.64
CA THR A 7 2.64 15.12 4.69
C THR A 7 1.57 15.46 3.65
N PRO A 8 0.96 14.48 2.97
CA PRO A 8 -0.13 14.71 2.04
C PRO A 8 -1.33 15.38 2.73
N LYS A 9 -2.14 16.09 1.93
CA LYS A 9 -3.45 16.56 2.40
C LYS A 9 -4.29 15.35 2.85
N ASN A 10 -5.04 15.52 3.94
CA ASN A 10 -5.89 14.49 4.56
C ASN A 10 -5.12 13.31 5.20
N TRP A 11 -3.82 13.44 5.43
CA TRP A 11 -3.06 12.47 6.20
C TRP A 11 -3.46 12.50 7.69
N PRO A 12 -3.72 11.35 8.36
CA PRO A 12 -4.06 11.29 9.77
C PRO A 12 -2.91 11.75 10.66
N ILE A 13 -3.20 12.62 11.63
CA ILE A 13 -2.18 13.23 12.50
C ILE A 13 -1.39 12.23 13.37
N HIS A 14 -2.00 11.09 13.70
CA HIS A 14 -1.44 10.07 14.59
C HIS A 14 -0.67 8.97 13.84
N ILE A 15 -0.59 9.04 12.51
CA ILE A 15 0.11 8.06 11.68
C ILE A 15 1.37 8.71 11.14
N GLN A 16 2.51 8.03 11.28
CA GLN A 16 3.78 8.54 10.78
C GLN A 16 3.83 8.42 9.24
N TYR A 17 3.96 9.54 8.54
CA TYR A 17 4.20 9.51 7.10
C TYR A 17 5.67 9.18 6.80
N THR A 18 5.90 8.20 5.92
CA THR A 18 7.22 7.79 5.43
C THR A 18 7.09 7.23 4.01
N GLN A 19 8.14 7.38 3.20
CA GLN A 19 8.24 6.79 1.85
C GLN A 19 9.29 5.66 1.80
N SER A 20 9.77 5.24 2.95
CA SER A 20 10.76 4.18 3.12
C SER A 20 10.26 3.18 4.14
N GLN A 21 10.56 1.90 3.90
CA GLN A 21 10.26 0.82 4.84
C GLN A 21 11.01 1.06 6.15
N SER A 22 10.33 0.81 7.26
CA SER A 22 10.97 0.60 8.56
C SER A 22 10.97 -0.88 8.88
N TYR A 23 11.76 -1.31 9.87
CA TYR A 23 11.88 -2.73 10.21
C TYR A 23 11.64 -2.90 11.71
N HIS A 24 10.68 -3.75 12.06
CA HIS A 24 10.42 -4.18 13.42
C HIS A 24 11.55 -5.11 13.93
N SER A 25 11.70 -5.22 15.25
CA SER A 25 12.74 -6.08 15.87
C SER A 25 12.54 -7.57 15.63
N SER A 26 11.36 -8.00 15.17
CA SER A 26 11.10 -9.39 14.75
C SER A 26 11.84 -9.77 13.47
N VAL A 27 12.30 -8.79 12.68
CA VAL A 27 13.02 -9.04 11.42
C VAL A 27 14.48 -9.32 11.72
N SER A 28 14.93 -10.56 11.46
CA SER A 28 16.33 -10.93 11.61
C SER A 28 17.22 -10.20 10.58
N SER A 29 18.52 -10.11 10.85
CA SER A 29 19.47 -9.50 9.91
C SER A 29 19.47 -10.20 8.54
N ALA A 30 19.35 -11.53 8.51
CA ALA A 30 19.29 -12.30 7.28
C ALA A 30 18.05 -11.97 6.44
N ILE A 31 16.88 -11.88 7.07
CA ILE A 31 15.62 -11.52 6.40
C ILE A 31 15.69 -10.06 5.92
N ARG A 32 16.21 -9.17 6.76
CA ARG A 32 16.39 -7.76 6.39
C ARG A 32 17.28 -7.63 5.15
N SER A 33 18.43 -8.30 5.11
CA SER A 33 19.30 -8.30 3.92
C SER A 33 18.61 -8.89 2.69
N PHE A 34 17.75 -9.91 2.85
CA PHE A 34 16.94 -10.44 1.75
C PHE A 34 15.93 -9.42 1.21
N VAL A 35 15.23 -8.72 2.11
CA VAL A 35 14.25 -7.68 1.75
C VAL A 35 14.95 -6.50 1.10
N GLU A 36 16.00 -5.95 1.71
CA GLU A 36 16.79 -4.84 1.15
C GLU A 36 17.40 -5.21 -0.21
N GLY A 37 17.80 -6.48 -0.39
CA GLY A 37 18.43 -6.96 -1.61
C GLY A 37 19.87 -6.46 -1.78
N THR A 38 20.51 -6.86 -2.87
CA THR A 38 21.82 -6.31 -3.27
C THR A 38 21.61 -5.03 -4.06
N VAL A 39 22.14 -3.92 -3.55
CA VAL A 39 22.10 -2.61 -4.21
C VAL A 39 22.71 -2.72 -5.61
N ALA A 40 21.90 -2.57 -6.66
CA ALA A 40 22.41 -2.19 -7.96
C ALA A 40 22.70 -0.69 -7.89
N ASN A 41 23.95 -0.26 -8.10
CA ASN A 41 24.33 1.15 -8.25
C ASN A 41 23.75 1.72 -9.55
N LEU A 42 22.42 1.83 -9.63
CA LEU A 42 21.73 2.46 -10.75
C LEU A 42 21.19 3.81 -10.29
N PRO A 43 21.37 4.88 -11.08
CA PRO A 43 20.80 6.17 -10.76
C PRO A 43 19.27 6.07 -10.76
N THR A 44 18.66 6.14 -9.59
CA THR A 44 17.21 6.21 -9.42
C THR A 44 16.71 7.56 -9.91
N LYS A 45 16.25 7.62 -11.16
CA LYS A 45 15.33 8.69 -11.56
C LYS A 45 13.97 8.33 -10.96
N ALA A 46 13.67 8.86 -9.78
CA ALA A 46 12.34 8.79 -9.23
C ALA A 46 11.38 9.49 -10.20
N GLU A 47 10.65 8.73 -11.01
CA GLU A 47 9.54 9.30 -11.76
C GLU A 47 8.51 9.78 -10.73
N ASN A 48 8.40 11.10 -10.58
CA ASN A 48 7.49 11.74 -9.64
C ASN A 48 6.04 11.52 -10.11
N LEU A 49 5.50 10.32 -9.86
CA LEU A 49 4.08 10.00 -10.03
C LEU A 49 3.22 10.51 -8.86
N ARG A 50 3.83 11.19 -7.87
CA ARG A 50 3.14 11.80 -6.72
C ARG A 50 2.05 12.82 -7.09
N SER A 51 1.95 13.20 -8.36
CA SER A 51 0.96 14.13 -8.88
C SER A 51 -0.27 13.45 -9.50
N SER A 52 -0.33 12.12 -9.59
CA SER A 52 -1.41 11.39 -10.29
C SER A 52 -2.59 10.97 -9.40
N PHE A 53 -2.48 11.10 -8.07
CA PHE A 53 -3.55 10.75 -7.14
C PHE A 53 -3.55 11.64 -5.89
N ILE A 54 -4.63 11.58 -5.11
CA ILE A 54 -4.80 12.30 -3.84
C ILE A 54 -5.65 11.48 -2.87
N ILE A 55 -5.46 11.68 -1.57
CA ILE A 55 -6.32 11.14 -0.52
C ILE A 55 -7.57 12.01 -0.40
N GLN A 56 -8.77 11.44 -0.53
CA GLN A 56 -10.04 12.17 -0.37
C GLN A 56 -10.93 11.51 0.68
N PRO A 57 -11.66 12.31 1.49
CA PRO A 57 -12.72 11.77 2.35
C PRO A 57 -13.86 11.23 1.50
N ILE A 58 -14.48 10.15 1.97
CA ILE A 58 -15.60 9.49 1.32
C ILE A 58 -16.85 9.78 2.15
N SER A 59 -17.79 10.53 1.58
CA SER A 59 -19.04 10.92 2.25
C SER A 59 -20.30 10.33 1.62
N GLU A 60 -20.16 9.58 0.52
CA GLU A 60 -21.27 8.95 -0.19
C GLU A 60 -21.86 7.82 0.67
N PRO A 61 -23.13 7.90 1.12
CA PRO A 61 -23.70 6.93 2.06
C PRO A 61 -23.76 5.49 1.52
N SER A 62 -23.83 5.33 0.21
CA SER A 62 -23.81 4.02 -0.45
C SER A 62 -22.42 3.38 -0.51
N HIS A 63 -21.36 4.11 -0.17
CA HIS A 63 -19.99 3.62 -0.22
C HIS A 63 -19.68 2.69 0.97
N PRO A 64 -19.05 1.52 0.74
CA PRO A 64 -18.75 0.54 1.81
C PRO A 64 -17.92 1.09 2.98
N VAL A 65 -17.05 2.07 2.69
CA VAL A 65 -16.21 2.76 3.68
C VAL A 65 -16.61 4.24 3.84
N CYS A 66 -17.91 4.55 3.75
CA CYS A 66 -18.42 5.89 4.05
C CYS A 66 -17.93 6.38 5.42
N GLY A 67 -17.45 7.63 5.47
CA GLY A 67 -16.81 8.24 6.64
C GLY A 67 -15.30 8.01 6.73
N GLN A 68 -14.73 7.17 5.86
CA GLN A 68 -13.28 6.98 5.76
C GLN A 68 -12.69 7.76 4.58
N TYR A 69 -11.54 7.32 4.07
CA TYR A 69 -10.79 7.96 2.99
C TYR A 69 -10.49 6.94 1.88
N GLY A 70 -10.27 7.44 0.67
CA GLY A 70 -9.81 6.65 -0.47
C GLY A 70 -8.73 7.36 -1.27
N LEU A 71 -8.10 6.62 -2.17
CA LEU A 71 -7.18 7.15 -3.17
C LEU A 71 -7.89 7.46 -4.47
N PHE A 72 -7.83 8.71 -4.93
CA PHE A 72 -8.51 9.16 -6.13
C PHE A 72 -7.53 9.72 -7.15
N ALA A 73 -7.70 9.33 -8.40
CA ALA A 73 -6.86 9.81 -9.49
C ALA A 73 -7.10 11.32 -9.75
N THR A 74 -6.04 12.13 -9.76
CA THR A 74 -6.12 13.58 -10.05
C THR A 74 -6.03 13.88 -11.56
N GLY A 75 -5.61 12.88 -12.34
CA GLY A 75 -5.49 12.88 -13.80
C GLY A 75 -5.69 11.48 -14.36
N LYS A 76 -5.52 11.31 -15.68
CA LYS A 76 -5.54 9.98 -16.30
C LYS A 76 -4.29 9.20 -15.87
N ILE A 77 -4.45 8.01 -15.31
CA ILE A 77 -3.36 7.06 -15.07
C ILE A 77 -3.38 6.06 -16.23
N ALA A 78 -2.23 5.85 -16.88
CA ALA A 78 -2.10 4.91 -17.98
C ALA A 78 -2.37 3.47 -17.53
N ALA A 79 -2.64 2.56 -18.47
CA ALA A 79 -2.74 1.14 -18.18
C ALA A 79 -1.37 0.54 -17.86
N ARG A 80 -1.32 -0.48 -17.00
CA ARG A 80 -0.14 -1.29 -16.68
C ARG A 80 1.06 -0.50 -16.16
N VAL A 81 0.84 0.61 -15.44
CA VAL A 81 1.91 1.40 -14.84
C VAL A 81 1.93 1.27 -13.33
N HIS A 82 3.11 1.45 -12.75
CA HIS A 82 3.28 1.62 -11.32
C HIS A 82 2.53 2.86 -10.87
N ILE A 83 1.83 2.79 -9.74
CA ILE A 83 1.13 3.94 -9.15
C ILE A 83 1.89 4.38 -7.90
N VAL A 84 2.05 3.48 -6.93
CA VAL A 84 2.67 3.77 -5.63
C VAL A 84 3.10 2.47 -4.94
N ASP A 85 4.21 2.50 -4.20
CA ASP A 85 4.60 1.39 -3.33
C ASP A 85 3.77 1.40 -2.05
N TYR A 86 3.40 0.22 -1.54
CA TYR A 86 2.77 0.10 -0.23
C TYR A 86 3.82 0.08 0.87
N ILE A 87 3.90 1.17 1.64
CA ILE A 87 4.91 1.35 2.67
C ILE A 87 4.28 1.21 4.05
N GLY A 88 4.95 0.43 4.91
CA GLY A 88 4.62 0.20 6.30
C GLY A 88 5.86 -0.18 7.12
N GLU A 89 5.65 -0.71 8.31
CA GLU A 89 6.67 -1.38 9.11
C GLU A 89 6.79 -2.84 8.67
N VAL A 90 7.98 -3.24 8.23
CA VAL A 90 8.29 -4.62 7.86
C VAL A 90 8.45 -5.45 9.13
N HIS A 91 7.78 -6.58 9.20
CA HIS A 91 7.76 -7.43 10.38
C HIS A 91 7.73 -8.92 10.01
N CYS A 92 7.92 -9.77 11.03
CA CYS A 92 7.87 -11.23 10.90
C CYS A 92 7.07 -11.88 12.04
N ASP A 93 6.31 -11.08 12.79
CA ASP A 93 5.41 -11.54 13.85
C ASP A 93 3.96 -11.49 13.37
N ASP A 94 3.04 -12.08 14.14
CA ASP A 94 1.63 -12.06 13.78
C ASP A 94 0.98 -10.72 14.16
N ARG A 95 0.19 -10.16 13.24
CA ARG A 95 -0.57 -8.91 13.44
C ARG A 95 -2.09 -9.13 13.26
N PRO A 96 -2.73 -10.00 14.07
CA PRO A 96 -4.12 -10.41 13.86
C PRO A 96 -5.15 -9.27 13.97
N ASP A 97 -4.75 -8.16 14.61
CA ASP A 97 -5.59 -6.99 14.84
C ASP A 97 -5.34 -5.86 13.81
N SER A 98 -4.40 -6.04 12.87
CA SER A 98 -4.16 -5.03 11.84
C SER A 98 -4.99 -5.27 10.58
N ASP A 99 -5.79 -4.27 10.21
CA ASP A 99 -6.43 -4.19 8.90
C ASP A 99 -5.50 -3.66 7.80
N TYR A 100 -4.27 -3.26 8.17
CA TYR A 100 -3.27 -2.67 7.28
C TYR A 100 -2.03 -3.55 7.10
N ASP A 101 -2.07 -4.79 7.61
CA ASP A 101 -0.99 -5.75 7.42
C ASP A 101 -1.13 -6.50 6.10
N MET A 102 -0.07 -6.46 5.30
CA MET A 102 -0.01 -7.10 4.00
C MET A 102 1.17 -8.06 3.91
N SER A 103 0.89 -9.30 3.51
CA SER A 103 1.93 -10.30 3.25
C SER A 103 2.82 -9.86 2.09
N LEU A 104 4.13 -9.78 2.34
CA LEU A 104 5.15 -9.43 1.36
C LEU A 104 5.86 -10.68 0.81
N TYR A 105 6.23 -11.61 1.69
CA TYR A 105 6.93 -12.84 1.30
C TYR A 105 6.73 -13.95 2.32
N ARG A 106 6.73 -15.20 1.85
CA ARG A 106 6.70 -16.37 2.74
C ARG A 106 7.84 -17.33 2.42
N PHE A 107 8.69 -17.57 3.41
CA PHE A 107 9.79 -18.52 3.33
C PHE A 107 9.29 -19.96 3.47
N HIS A 108 10.08 -20.90 2.96
CA HIS A 108 9.78 -22.34 3.03
C HIS A 108 9.79 -22.90 4.45
N ASP A 109 10.52 -22.26 5.38
CA ASP A 109 10.54 -22.63 6.79
C ASP A 109 9.30 -22.18 7.57
N GLY A 110 8.35 -21.53 6.89
CA GLY A 110 7.10 -21.04 7.44
C GLY A 110 7.14 -19.58 7.89
N THR A 111 8.32 -18.96 7.96
CA THR A 111 8.50 -17.55 8.29
C THR A 111 7.80 -16.67 7.25
N SER A 112 6.97 -15.75 7.73
CA SER A 112 6.28 -14.77 6.88
C SER A 112 6.87 -13.39 7.11
N VAL A 113 6.97 -12.61 6.04
CA VAL A 113 7.31 -11.19 6.09
C VAL A 113 6.06 -10.41 5.72
N GLY A 114 5.63 -9.53 6.62
CA GLY A 114 4.54 -8.60 6.41
C GLY A 114 5.04 -7.16 6.30
N SER A 115 4.17 -6.28 5.82
CA SER A 115 4.34 -4.82 5.84
C SER A 115 3.06 -4.22 6.40
N ASP A 116 3.15 -3.64 7.60
CA ASP A 116 1.98 -3.12 8.33
C ASP A 116 1.94 -1.58 8.28
N ALA A 117 0.90 -1.04 7.65
CA ALA A 117 0.67 0.40 7.55
C ALA A 117 -0.28 0.98 8.64
N SER A 118 -0.47 0.24 9.74
CA SER A 118 -1.37 0.62 10.84
C SER A 118 -0.91 1.85 11.62
N ARG A 119 0.41 2.03 11.77
CA ARG A 119 1.02 3.12 12.58
C ARG A 119 1.92 4.06 11.76
N MET A 120 2.34 3.62 10.59
CA MET A 120 3.15 4.42 9.67
C MET A 120 2.84 4.06 8.22
N GLY A 121 3.35 4.84 7.28
CA GLY A 121 3.33 4.46 5.87
C GLY A 121 3.19 5.65 4.95
N ASN A 122 2.67 5.38 3.76
CA ASN A 122 2.40 6.39 2.75
C ASN A 122 0.94 6.35 2.27
N GLU A 123 0.64 7.10 1.21
CA GLU A 123 -0.68 7.23 0.62
C GLU A 123 -1.32 5.88 0.28
N ALA A 124 -0.54 4.86 -0.10
CA ALA A 124 -1.02 3.54 -0.50
C ALA A 124 -1.92 2.87 0.56
N ARG A 125 -1.77 3.21 1.84
CA ARG A 125 -2.62 2.69 2.93
C ARG A 125 -4.11 3.03 2.79
N PHE A 126 -4.46 3.98 1.92
CA PHE A 126 -5.84 4.39 1.65
C PHE A 126 -6.47 3.70 0.43
N VAL A 127 -5.80 2.69 -0.15
CA VAL A 127 -6.40 1.91 -1.24
C VAL A 127 -7.50 1.01 -0.67
N ASN A 128 -8.69 1.08 -1.25
CA ASN A 128 -9.85 0.28 -0.81
C ASN A 128 -10.05 -0.98 -1.67
N ASP A 129 -10.77 -1.96 -1.12
CA ASP A 129 -11.26 -3.10 -1.90
C ASP A 129 -12.36 -2.64 -2.86
N TYR A 130 -12.35 -3.17 -4.08
CA TYR A 130 -13.29 -2.77 -5.12
C TYR A 130 -14.75 -3.17 -4.85
N ARG A 131 -15.01 -4.17 -3.99
CA ARG A 131 -16.36 -4.71 -3.78
C ARG A 131 -17.26 -3.65 -3.16
N GLY A 132 -18.43 -3.44 -3.78
CA GLY A 132 -19.39 -2.39 -3.38
C GLY A 132 -19.08 -1.00 -3.93
N ILE A 133 -17.91 -0.81 -4.56
CA ILE A 133 -17.52 0.46 -5.22
C ILE A 133 -17.60 0.30 -6.75
N ARG A 134 -17.07 -0.81 -7.28
CA ARG A 134 -17.01 -1.11 -8.72
C ARG A 134 -17.27 -2.59 -8.97
N THR A 135 -17.58 -2.95 -10.23
CA THR A 135 -17.78 -4.35 -10.63
C THR A 135 -16.48 -5.17 -10.68
N LYS A 136 -15.35 -4.49 -10.91
CA LYS A 136 -13.99 -5.06 -10.93
C LYS A 136 -12.98 -4.04 -10.39
N PRO A 137 -11.83 -4.47 -9.85
CA PRO A 137 -10.76 -3.55 -9.51
C PRO A 137 -10.24 -2.80 -10.74
N ASN A 138 -9.62 -1.64 -10.56
CA ASN A 138 -8.86 -0.94 -11.61
C ASN A 138 -7.34 -0.93 -11.34
N ALA A 139 -6.93 -1.37 -10.16
CA ALA A 139 -5.54 -1.58 -9.79
C ALA A 139 -5.35 -2.96 -9.15
N GLU A 140 -4.10 -3.38 -9.01
CA GLU A 140 -3.73 -4.60 -8.32
C GLU A 140 -2.47 -4.42 -7.48
N PHE A 141 -2.33 -5.27 -6.47
CA PHE A 141 -1.09 -5.48 -5.76
C PHE A 141 -0.14 -6.33 -6.61
N ARG A 142 1.12 -5.92 -6.69
CA ARG A 142 2.22 -6.71 -7.26
C ARG A 142 3.41 -6.63 -6.34
N ASP A 143 3.94 -7.77 -5.95
CA ASP A 143 5.25 -7.84 -5.31
C ASP A 143 6.35 -7.73 -6.38
N GLY A 144 7.48 -7.17 -5.98
CA GLY A 144 8.64 -7.05 -6.85
C GLY A 144 9.79 -6.34 -6.17
N ARG A 145 10.97 -6.45 -6.75
CA ARG A 145 12.12 -5.64 -6.31
C ARG A 145 12.05 -4.26 -6.97
N SER A 146 12.20 -3.23 -6.16
CA SER A 146 12.38 -1.87 -6.63
C SER A 146 13.70 -1.74 -7.40
N VAL A 147 13.93 -0.57 -8.00
CA VAL A 147 15.21 -0.26 -8.69
C VAL A 147 16.41 -0.38 -7.74
N SER A 148 16.24 -0.13 -6.44
CA SER A 148 17.30 -0.28 -5.44
C SER A 148 17.53 -1.73 -5.02
N GLY A 149 16.74 -2.68 -5.53
CA GLY A 149 16.74 -4.08 -5.14
C GLY A 149 15.80 -4.40 -3.97
N GLU A 150 15.20 -3.40 -3.32
CA GLU A 150 14.36 -3.61 -2.14
C GLU A 150 13.04 -4.29 -2.54
N LEU A 151 12.72 -5.41 -1.91
CA LEU A 151 11.45 -6.11 -2.08
C LEU A 151 10.32 -5.25 -1.53
N ARG A 152 9.32 -4.99 -2.36
CA ARG A 152 8.15 -4.16 -2.05
C ARG A 152 6.90 -4.80 -2.60
N MET A 153 5.79 -4.49 -1.94
CA MET A 153 4.49 -4.56 -2.58
C MET A 153 4.16 -3.21 -3.18
N SER A 154 3.59 -3.20 -4.38
CA SER A 154 3.23 -1.98 -5.09
C SER A 154 1.83 -2.08 -5.67
N ILE A 155 1.20 -0.93 -5.87
CA ILE A 155 -0.09 -0.79 -6.55
C ILE A 155 0.17 -0.43 -8.00
N TRP A 156 -0.40 -1.21 -8.92
CA TRP A 156 -0.28 -1.01 -10.36
C TRP A 156 -1.64 -0.87 -11.01
N SER A 157 -1.78 -0.02 -12.01
CA SER A 157 -2.98 0.00 -12.83
C SER A 157 -3.10 -1.27 -13.67
N LEU A 158 -4.34 -1.71 -13.90
CA LEU A 158 -4.65 -2.89 -14.71
C LEU A 158 -4.56 -2.61 -16.21
N SER A 159 -5.21 -3.43 -17.04
CA SER A 159 -5.20 -3.32 -18.50
C SER A 159 -5.86 -2.05 -19.04
N GLU A 160 -6.77 -1.44 -18.26
CA GLU A 160 -7.48 -0.22 -18.64
C GLU A 160 -6.91 0.99 -17.91
N PRO A 161 -6.84 2.17 -18.57
CA PRO A 161 -6.48 3.42 -17.90
C PRO A 161 -7.49 3.78 -16.80
N ILE A 162 -7.00 4.39 -15.71
CA ILE A 162 -7.84 4.97 -14.65
C ILE A 162 -8.15 6.41 -15.02
N LYS A 163 -9.42 6.80 -14.99
CA LYS A 163 -9.84 8.16 -15.37
C LYS A 163 -9.60 9.12 -14.21
N LYS A 164 -9.45 10.40 -14.54
CA LYS A 164 -9.45 11.47 -13.53
C LYS A 164 -10.74 11.39 -12.70
N GLY A 165 -10.62 11.44 -11.39
CA GLY A 165 -11.73 11.37 -10.44
C GLY A 165 -12.16 9.96 -10.06
N ASP A 166 -11.67 8.91 -10.75
CA ASP A 166 -11.95 7.54 -10.32
C ASP A 166 -11.20 7.24 -9.03
N GLU A 167 -11.85 6.50 -8.13
CA GLU A 167 -11.18 5.86 -7.00
C GLU A 167 -10.29 4.71 -7.50
N ILE A 168 -9.08 4.64 -6.96
CA ILE A 168 -8.11 3.57 -7.19
C ILE A 168 -8.45 2.47 -6.18
N VAL A 169 -8.91 1.35 -6.70
CA VAL A 169 -9.38 0.21 -5.90
C VAL A 169 -8.75 -1.08 -6.38
N VAL A 170 -8.41 -1.93 -5.42
CA VAL A 170 -7.74 -3.23 -5.61
C VAL A 170 -8.65 -4.36 -5.14
N SER A 171 -8.20 -5.61 -5.27
CA SER A 171 -8.79 -6.73 -4.52
C SER A 171 -7.89 -7.07 -3.34
N TYR A 172 -8.42 -7.01 -2.12
CA TYR A 172 -7.72 -7.49 -0.92
C TYR A 172 -7.55 -9.02 -0.89
N GLY A 173 -8.32 -9.73 -1.72
CA GLY A 173 -8.22 -11.17 -1.86
C GLY A 173 -9.15 -11.94 -0.91
N LYS A 174 -9.46 -13.18 -1.29
CA LYS A 174 -10.46 -14.00 -0.58
C LYS A 174 -10.05 -14.33 0.86
N ALA A 175 -8.78 -14.60 1.10
CA ALA A 175 -8.27 -14.94 2.43
C ALA A 175 -8.50 -13.80 3.44
N TRP A 176 -8.28 -12.55 3.04
CA TRP A 176 -8.51 -11.38 3.88
C TRP A 176 -9.98 -11.24 4.31
N TRP A 177 -10.91 -11.47 3.37
CA TRP A 177 -12.35 -11.43 3.65
C TRP A 177 -12.81 -12.62 4.49
N ASN A 178 -12.34 -13.83 4.19
CA ASN A 178 -12.69 -15.03 4.94
C ASN A 178 -12.29 -14.90 6.42
N ALA A 179 -11.10 -14.34 6.72
CA ALA A 179 -10.62 -14.13 8.08
C ALA A 179 -11.50 -13.17 8.92
N ARG A 180 -12.34 -12.35 8.26
CA ARG A 180 -13.23 -11.37 8.91
C ARG A 180 -14.68 -11.82 8.92
N MET A 181 -15.09 -12.69 8.00
CA MET A 181 -16.42 -13.33 8.03
C MET A 181 -16.56 -14.35 9.16
N THR A 182 -15.45 -14.88 9.69
CA THR A 182 -15.46 -15.86 10.78
C THR A 182 -15.47 -15.24 12.18
N ARG A 183 -15.66 -13.92 12.30
CA ARG A 183 -15.70 -13.21 13.58
C ARG A 183 -17.12 -12.95 14.11
N ASP A 184 -18.13 -13.60 13.51
CA ASP A 184 -19.54 -13.57 13.94
C ASP A 184 -19.93 -14.85 14.70
#